data_AF-A0A6N9V4T2-F1
#
_entry.id   AF-A0A6N9V4T2-F1
#
_cell.length_a   1.000
_cell.length_b   1.000
_cell.length_c   1.000
_cell.angle_alpha   90.00
_cell.angle_beta   90.00
_cell.angle_gamma   90.00
#
_symmetry.space_group_name_H-M   'P 1'
#
loop_
_entity.id
_entity.type
_entity.pdbx_description
1 polymer ?
#
loop_
_entity_poly.entity_id
_entity_poly.type
_entity_poly.pdbx_seq_one_letter_code
_entity_poly.pdbx_strand_id
1 'polypeptide(L)'
;MLVMPQLLQFPEATGYGLGQSILAAGLWMAPGGIMMMVVSPYGGKLTNARGPKFTLITGVLVIAAGYGLSVALMGSAWGVMLAIMVINSGVGLAYGSMP
;
A
#
# COMPACT_ATOMS: atom_id res chain seq x y z
N MET A 1 -4.11 7.05 1.52
CA MET A 1 -3.70 6.29 2.74
C MET A 1 -4.45 6.68 4.01
N LEU A 2 -5.32 7.70 4.03
CA LEU A 2 -6.07 8.07 5.25
C LEU A 2 -7.23 7.13 5.61
N VAL A 3 -7.84 6.46 4.62
CA VAL A 3 -9.07 5.67 4.81
C VAL A 3 -8.84 4.32 5.53
N MET A 4 -7.66 3.70 5.36
CA MET A 4 -7.37 2.38 5.96
C MET A 4 -7.24 2.37 7.49
N PRO A 5 -6.49 3.29 8.12
CA PRO A 5 -6.47 3.36 9.58
C PRO A 5 -7.85 3.71 10.16
N GLN A 6 -8.64 4.52 9.45
CA GLN A 6 -10.02 4.78 9.85
C GLN A 6 -10.87 3.51 9.84
N LEU A 7 -10.81 2.70 8.78
CA LEU A 7 -11.50 1.40 8.70
C LEU A 7 -11.08 0.42 9.81
N LEU A 8 -9.78 0.36 10.13
CA LEU A 8 -9.28 -0.48 11.22
C LEU A 8 -9.77 -0.04 12.61
N GLN A 9 -9.92 1.28 12.81
CA GLN A 9 -10.33 1.88 14.08
C GLN A 9 -11.85 2.00 14.24
N PHE A 10 -12.65 1.87 13.18
CA PHE A 10 -14.10 1.96 13.28
C PHE A 10 -14.66 0.87 14.23
N PRO A 11 -15.67 1.17 15.07
CA PRO A 11 -16.26 0.20 15.98
C PRO A 11 -16.91 -0.96 15.22
N GLU A 12 -16.71 -2.21 15.67
CA GLU A 12 -17.34 -3.41 15.09
C GLU A 12 -18.88 -3.29 14.98
N ALA A 13 -19.50 -2.51 15.87
CA ALA A 13 -20.93 -2.19 15.86
C ALA A 13 -21.43 -1.55 14.55
N THR A 14 -20.52 -1.01 13.71
CA THR A 14 -20.85 -0.42 12.40
C THR A 14 -20.92 -1.44 11.26
N GLY A 15 -20.54 -2.71 11.50
CA GLY A 15 -20.55 -3.78 10.48
C GLY A 15 -19.38 -3.78 9.51
N TYR A 16 -18.51 -2.76 9.55
CA TYR A 16 -17.36 -2.58 8.64
C TYR A 16 -16.02 -2.33 9.36
N GLY A 17 -16.03 -2.00 10.65
CA GLY A 17 -14.84 -1.67 11.42
C GLY A 17 -14.28 -2.88 12.18
N LEU A 18 -12.95 -3.02 12.23
CA LEU A 18 -12.27 -4.16 12.89
C LEU A 18 -12.01 -3.95 14.40
N GLY A 19 -12.50 -2.84 14.97
CA GLY A 19 -12.38 -2.54 16.40
C GLY A 19 -10.94 -2.47 16.93
N GLN A 20 -9.95 -2.30 16.06
CA GLN A 20 -8.54 -2.35 16.44
C GLN A 20 -8.14 -1.05 17.14
N SER A 21 -7.30 -1.17 18.18
CA SER A 21 -6.68 -0.01 18.82
C SER A 21 -5.79 0.75 17.83
N ILE A 22 -5.57 2.04 18.07
CA ILE A 22 -4.67 2.88 17.26
C ILE A 22 -3.28 2.25 17.13
N LEU A 23 -2.78 1.63 18.21
CA LEU A 23 -1.49 0.94 18.23
C LEU A 23 -1.48 -0.29 17.32
N ALA A 24 -2.53 -1.13 17.40
CA ALA A 24 -2.64 -2.33 16.58
C ALA A 24 -2.81 -1.99 15.09
N ALA A 25 -3.63 -0.97 14.77
CA ALA A 25 -3.77 -0.46 13.42
C ALA A 25 -2.42 0.04 12.87
N GLY A 26 -1.64 0.76 13.68
CA GLY A 26 -0.28 1.19 13.32
C GLY A 26 0.66 0.02 13.03
N LEU A 27 0.63 -1.03 13.85
CA LEU A 27 1.44 -2.25 13.65
C LEU A 27 1.08 -2.97 12.35
N TRP A 28 -0.20 -3.09 12.01
CA TRP A 28 -0.64 -3.68 10.74
C TRP A 28 -0.25 -2.84 9.52
N MET A 29 -0.10 -1.52 9.68
CA MET A 29 0.33 -0.62 8.61
C MET A 29 1.86 -0.56 8.45
N ALA A 30 2.63 -0.87 9.50
CA ALA A 30 4.09 -0.75 9.50
C ALA A 30 4.80 -1.55 8.38
N PRO A 31 4.42 -2.80 8.04
CA PRO A 31 5.00 -3.54 6.93
C PRO A 31 4.83 -2.83 5.57
N GLY A 32 3.76 -2.05 5.41
CA GLY A 32 3.53 -1.22 4.23
C GLY A 32 4.64 -0.21 3.98
N GLY A 33 5.02 0.53 5.01
CA GLY A 33 6.12 1.50 4.94
C GLY A 33 7.46 0.84 4.63
N ILE A 34 7.72 -0.33 5.21
CA ILE A 34 8.94 -1.13 4.93
C ILE A 34 9.00 -1.51 3.45
N MET A 35 7.88 -1.99 2.88
CA MET A 35 7.84 -2.34 1.45
C MET A 35 8.14 -1.14 0.55
N MET A 36 7.66 0.06 0.89
CA MET A 36 8.00 1.27 0.15
C MET A 36 9.51 1.54 0.16
N MET A 37 10.16 1.44 1.34
CA MET A 37 11.61 1.64 1.48
C MET A 37 12.41 0.62 0.66
N VAL A 38 12.00 -0.65 0.71
CA VAL A 38 12.66 -1.74 -0.03
C VAL A 38 12.49 -1.55 -1.52
N VAL A 39 11.33 -1.12 -2.00
CA VAL A 39 11.01 -1.05 -3.43
C VAL A 39 11.52 0.23 -4.10
N SER A 40 11.70 1.31 -3.36
CA SER A 40 12.16 2.60 -3.88
C SER A 40 13.47 2.54 -4.72
N PRO A 41 14.56 1.87 -4.27
CA PRO A 41 15.78 1.72 -5.08
C PRO A 41 15.57 0.97 -6.39
N TYR A 42 14.61 0.04 -6.45
CA TYR A 42 14.29 -0.70 -7.67
C TYR A 42 13.56 0.19 -8.68
N GLY A 43 12.76 1.16 -8.22
CA GLY A 43 12.16 2.19 -9.07
C GLY A 43 13.23 2.99 -9.81
N GLY A 44 14.26 3.47 -9.10
CA GLY A 44 15.39 4.19 -9.71
C GLY A 44 16.17 3.35 -10.72
N LYS A 45 16.45 2.08 -10.40
CA LYS A 45 17.09 1.14 -11.35
C LYS A 45 16.25 0.91 -12.60
N LEU A 46 14.94 0.74 -12.45
CA LEU A 46 14.02 0.55 -13.57
C LEU A 46 13.94 1.81 -14.44
N THR A 47 13.95 2.98 -13.82
CA THR A 47 13.99 4.29 -14.51
C THR A 47 15.26 4.44 -15.34
N ASN A 48 16.42 4.09 -14.80
CA ASN A 48 17.68 4.12 -15.54
C ASN A 48 17.70 3.13 -16.72
N ALA A 49 17.05 1.98 -16.58
CA ALA A 49 17.04 0.93 -17.60
C ALA A 49 16.00 1.14 -18.72
N ARG A 50 14.80 1.67 -18.40
CA ARG A 50 13.66 1.75 -19.34
C ARG A 50 13.00 3.13 -19.43
N GLY A 51 13.54 4.11 -18.72
CA GLY A 51 13.05 5.49 -18.69
C GLY A 51 11.93 5.74 -17.67
N PRO A 52 11.76 7.00 -17.24
CA PRO A 52 10.85 7.37 -16.14
C PRO A 52 9.37 7.09 -16.47
N LYS A 53 8.96 7.26 -17.73
CA LYS A 53 7.58 7.00 -18.15
C LYS A 53 7.18 5.53 -17.96
N PHE A 54 8.08 4.60 -18.27
CA PHE A 54 7.82 3.18 -18.10
C PHE A 54 7.68 2.82 -16.62
N THR A 55 8.62 3.28 -15.78
CA THR A 55 8.57 3.08 -14.32
C THR A 55 7.29 3.61 -13.70
N LEU A 56 6.87 4.82 -14.09
CA LEU A 56 5.64 5.43 -13.58
C LEU A 56 4.41 4.58 -13.93
N ILE A 57 4.29 4.12 -15.18
CA ILE A 57 3.17 3.25 -15.61
C ILE A 57 3.17 1.95 -14.80
N THR A 58 4.31 1.30 -14.62
CA THR A 58 4.38 0.09 -13.80
C THR A 58 4.00 0.34 -12.34
N GLY A 59 4.43 1.46 -11.74
CA GLY A 59 4.04 1.83 -10.38
C GLY A 59 2.53 2.03 -10.25
N VAL A 60 1.91 2.73 -11.19
CA VAL A 60 0.45 2.96 -11.23
C VAL A 60 -0.32 1.65 -11.38
N LEU A 61 0.14 0.73 -12.24
CA LEU A 61 -0.49 -0.58 -12.42
C LEU A 61 -0.43 -1.41 -11.13
N VAL A 62 0.70 -1.39 -10.42
CA VAL A 62 0.83 -2.07 -9.13
C VAL A 62 -0.11 -1.46 -8.09
N ILE A 63 -0.23 -0.12 -8.05
CA ILE A 63 -1.18 0.57 -7.16
C ILE A 63 -2.63 0.16 -7.47
N ALA A 64 -3.00 0.15 -8.76
CA ALA A 64 -4.34 -0.25 -9.19
C ALA A 64 -4.67 -1.69 -8.79
N ALA A 65 -3.72 -2.62 -8.98
CA ALA A 65 -3.86 -4.00 -8.53
C ALA A 65 -4.02 -4.10 -7.01
N GLY A 66 -3.25 -3.31 -6.25
CA GLY A 66 -3.35 -3.25 -4.78
C GLY A 66 -4.71 -2.76 -4.28
N TYR A 67 -5.28 -1.74 -4.93
CA TYR A 67 -6.65 -1.31 -4.64
C TYR A 67 -7.69 -2.37 -5.03
N GLY A 68 -7.52 -3.06 -6.16
CA GLY A 68 -8.38 -4.19 -6.54
C GLY A 68 -8.34 -5.32 -5.49
N LEU A 69 -7.15 -5.66 -5.00
CA LEU A 69 -6.98 -6.62 -3.90
C LEU A 69 -7.70 -6.15 -2.63
N SER A 70 -7.57 -4.85 -2.31
CA SER A 70 -8.18 -4.27 -1.12
C SER A 70 -9.70 -4.44 -1.08
N VAL A 71 -10.38 -4.40 -2.22
CA VAL A 71 -11.85 -4.59 -2.27
C VAL A 71 -12.24 -5.99 -1.81
N ALA A 72 -11.46 -7.01 -2.15
CA ALA A 72 -11.72 -8.40 -1.74
C ALA A 72 -11.26 -8.69 -0.29
N LEU A 73 -10.20 -8.02 0.17
CA LEU A 73 -9.47 -8.36 1.40
C LEU A 73 -9.75 -7.42 2.59
N MET A 74 -10.54 -6.36 2.40
CA MET A 74 -10.87 -5.37 3.44
C MET A 74 -11.55 -5.96 4.69
N GLY A 75 -12.19 -7.13 4.59
CA GLY A 75 -12.87 -7.77 5.71
C GLY A 75 -11.94 -8.35 6.80
N SER A 76 -10.63 -8.21 6.68
CA SER A 76 -9.67 -8.75 7.66
C SER A 76 -8.42 -7.88 7.79
N ALA A 77 -7.86 -7.80 9.01
CA ALA A 77 -6.68 -6.99 9.29
C ALA A 77 -5.45 -7.39 8.46
N TRP A 78 -5.22 -8.70 8.26
CA TRP A 78 -4.13 -9.21 7.44
C TRP A 78 -4.34 -8.91 5.95
N GLY A 79 -5.59 -8.91 5.48
CA GLY A 79 -5.92 -8.56 4.10
C GLY A 79 -5.67 -7.09 3.80
N VAL A 80 -5.99 -6.20 4.75
CA VAL A 80 -5.63 -4.78 4.70
C VAL A 80 -4.12 -4.58 4.68
N MET A 81 -3.37 -5.31 5.52
CA MET A 81 -1.90 -5.28 5.52
C MET A 81 -1.32 -5.65 4.14
N LEU A 82 -1.78 -6.76 3.53
CA LEU A 82 -1.31 -7.18 2.20
C LEU A 82 -1.63 -6.14 1.12
N ALA A 83 -2.85 -5.60 1.11
CA ALA A 83 -3.23 -4.54 0.18
C ALA A 83 -2.33 -3.31 0.34
N ILE A 84 -2.06 -2.91 1.59
CA ILE A 84 -1.16 -1.81 1.93
C ILE A 84 0.27 -2.08 1.45
N MET A 85 0.79 -3.30 1.60
CA MET A 85 2.12 -3.68 1.13
C MET A 85 2.24 -3.55 -0.40
N VAL A 86 1.23 -4.00 -1.15
CA VAL A 86 1.20 -3.90 -2.62
C VAL A 86 1.11 -2.44 -3.06
N ILE A 87 0.21 -1.66 -2.47
CA ILE A 87 0.04 -0.24 -2.80
C ILE A 87 1.35 0.52 -2.53
N ASN A 88 1.96 0.34 -1.36
CA ASN A 88 3.21 1.01 -1.00
C ASN A 88 4.39 0.59 -1.89
N SER A 89 4.41 -0.65 -2.37
CA SER A 89 5.40 -1.10 -3.35
C SER A 89 5.26 -0.32 -4.66
N GLY A 90 4.04 -0.16 -5.18
CA GLY A 90 3.79 0.62 -6.39
C GLY A 90 4.09 2.11 -6.23
N VAL A 91 3.81 2.67 -5.04
CA VAL A 91 4.19 4.03 -4.67
C VAL A 91 5.72 4.18 -4.64
N GLY A 92 6.45 3.23 -4.06
CA GLY A 92 7.92 3.23 -4.06
C GLY A 92 8.51 3.21 -5.48
N LEU A 93 7.94 2.41 -6.38
CA LEU A 93 8.34 2.40 -7.80
C LEU A 93 8.10 3.76 -8.46
N ALA A 94 6.92 4.35 -8.26
CA ALA A 94 6.56 5.64 -8.84
C ALA A 94 7.45 6.78 -8.31
N TYR A 95 7.75 6.82 -7.01
CA TYR A 95 8.66 7.81 -6.43
C TYR A 95 10.08 7.68 -6.98
N GLY A 96 10.57 6.46 -7.22
CA GLY A 96 11.87 6.23 -7.86
C GLY A 96 11.93 6.68 -9.34
N SER A 97 10.83 7.13 -9.93
CA SER A 97 10.81 7.72 -11.28
C SER A 97 10.86 9.25 -11.29
N MET A 98 10.72 9.88 -10.13
CA MET A 98 10.84 11.33 -9.99
C MET A 98 12.33 11.72 -9.96
N PRO A 99 12.73 12.77 -10.70
CA PRO A 99 14.10 13.28 -10.70
C PRO A 99 14.46 14.02 -9.40
#